data_AF-A0A1A7BET3-F1
#
_entry.id   AF-A0A1A7BET3-F1
#
_cell.length_a   1.000
_cell.length_b   1.000
_cell.length_c   1.000
_cell.angle_alpha   90.00
_cell.angle_beta   90.00
_cell.angle_gamma   90.00
#
_symmetry.space_group_name_H-M   'P 1'
#
loop_
_entity.id
_entity.type
_entity.pdbx_description
1 polymer ?
#
loop_
_entity_poly.entity_id
_entity_poly.type
_entity_poly.pdbx_seq_one_letter_code
_entity_poly.pdbx_strand_id
1 'polypeptide(L)' 'MSLPFGMGIFGLVVCAVFLFTAIRELRRNRPGHLRNAAMIHLAMVSMFVPFCLYIIAAYDP' A
#
# COMPACT_ATOMS: atom_id res chain seq x y z
N MET A 1 -6.96 5.51 20.99
CA MET A 1 -6.50 4.60 19.91
C MET A 1 -5.23 3.93 20.38
N SER A 2 -5.19 2.60 20.36
CA SER A 2 -3.99 1.85 20.69
C SER A 2 -2.88 2.15 19.68
N LEU A 3 -1.61 2.07 20.08
CA LEU A 3 -0.46 2.28 19.17
C LEU A 3 -0.52 1.35 17.94
N PRO A 4 -0.89 0.05 18.05
CA PRO A 4 -1.08 -0.83 16.89
C PRO A 4 -2.16 -0.34 15.93
N PHE A 5 -3.31 0.11 16.45
CA PHE A 5 -4.39 0.64 15.63
C PHE A 5 -3.94 1.86 14.80
N GLY A 6 -3.22 2.80 15.43
CA GLY A 6 -2.65 3.96 14.74
C GLY A 6 -1.64 3.58 13.65
N MET A 7 -0.80 2.58 13.90
CA MET A 7 0.16 2.06 12.91
C MET A 7 -0.54 1.38 11.72
N GLY A 8 -1.65 0.69 11.96
CA GLY A 8 -2.48 0.10 10.91
C GLY A 8 -3.02 1.18 9.96
N ILE A 9 -3.59 2.26 10.50
CA ILE A 9 -4.09 3.39 9.71
C ILE A 9 -2.95 4.06 8.93
N PHE A 10 -1.83 4.35 9.59
CA PHE A 10 -0.67 4.96 8.93
C PHE A 10 -0.16 4.10 7.77
N GLY A 11 -0.07 2.78 7.97
CA GLY A 11 0.30 1.83 6.93
C GLY A 11 -0.65 1.85 5.73
N LEU A 12 -1.97 2.00 5.94
CA LEU A 12 -2.93 2.16 4.86
C LEU A 12 -2.73 3.47 4.08
N VAL A 13 -2.42 4.57 4.75
CA VAL A 13 -2.11 5.85 4.08
C VAL A 13 -0.88 5.72 3.19
N VAL A 14 0.18 5.07 3.69
CA VAL A 14 1.39 4.79 2.89
C VAL A 14 1.05 3.91 1.68
N CYS A 15 0.26 2.84 1.87
CA CYS A 15 -0.22 2.00 0.77
C CYS A 15 -0.93 2.81 -0.32
N ALA A 16 -1.81 3.74 0.07
CA ALA A 16 -2.56 4.57 -0.86
C ALA A 16 -1.64 5.43 -1.74
N VAL A 17 -0.61 6.05 -1.15
CA VAL A 17 0.37 6.88 -1.89
C VAL A 17 1.17 6.05 -2.89
N PHE A 18 1.67 4.88 -2.45
CA PHE A 18 2.44 3.99 -3.32
C PHE A 18 1.58 3.40 -4.44
N LEU A 19 0.35 2.98 -4.13
CA LEU A 19 -0.59 2.47 -5.12
C LEU A 19 -0.93 3.53 -6.17
N PHE A 20 -1.20 4.77 -5.73
CA PHE A 20 -1.46 5.88 -6.63
C PHE A 20 -0.29 6.15 -7.58
N THR A 21 0.93 6.17 -7.04
CA THR A 21 2.15 6.40 -7.82
C THR A 21 2.42 5.27 -8.82
N ALA A 22 2.24 4.01 -8.39
CA ALA A 22 2.38 2.84 -9.23
C ALA A 22 1.35 2.84 -10.38
N ILE A 23 0.06 3.09 -10.07
CA ILE A 23 -0.99 3.18 -11.09
C ILE A 23 -0.69 4.31 -12.08
N ARG A 24 -0.27 5.48 -11.60
CA ARG A 24 0.10 6.62 -12.45
C ARG A 24 1.24 6.25 -13.41
N GLU A 25 2.24 5.52 -12.95
CA GLU A 25 3.36 5.08 -13.78
C GLU A 25 2.94 4.00 -14.79
N LEU A 26 2.15 3.00 -14.37
CA LEU A 26 1.62 1.98 -15.28
C LEU A 26 0.74 2.59 -16.38
N ARG A 27 -0.05 3.62 -16.06
CA ARG A 27 -0.87 4.36 -17.03
C ARG A 27 -0.06 5.13 -18.07
N ARG A 28 1.20 5.48 -17.80
CA ARG A 28 2.09 6.09 -18.81
C ARG A 28 2.44 5.10 -19.93
N ASN A 29 2.26 3.80 -19.66
CA ASN A 29 2.44 2.69 -20.61
C ASN A 29 3.80 2.70 -21.35
N ARG A 30 4.84 3.27 -20.74
CA ARG A 30 6.20 3.25 -21.29
C ARG A 30 6.97 2.09 -20.66
N PRO A 31 7.68 1.27 -21.45
CA PRO A 31 8.58 0.27 -20.89
C PRO A 31 9.76 0.94 -20.19
N GLY A 32 10.22 0.38 -19.08
CA GLY A 32 11.35 0.90 -18.33
C GLY A 32 11.43 0.37 -16.90
N HIS A 33 12.53 0.68 -16.22
CA HIS A 33 12.77 0.29 -14.82
C HIS A 33 11.63 0.74 -13.89
N LEU A 34 11.08 1.94 -14.12
CA LEU A 34 9.96 2.49 -13.35
C LEU A 34 8.68 1.67 -13.50
N ARG A 35 8.40 1.12 -14.69
CA ARG A 35 7.24 0.24 -14.91
C ARG A 35 7.38 -1.06 -14.13
N ASN A 36 8.58 -1.66 -14.13
CA ASN A 36 8.85 -2.88 -13.35
C ASN A 36 8.72 -2.61 -11.84
N ALA A 37 9.28 -1.49 -11.38
CA ALA A 37 9.12 -1.05 -10.00
C ALA A 37 7.64 -0.86 -9.64
N ALA A 38 6.84 -0.23 -10.51
CA ALA A 38 5.42 -0.03 -10.27
C ALA A 38 4.64 -1.36 -10.12
N MET A 39 4.97 -2.38 -10.93
CA MET A 39 4.36 -3.71 -10.79
C MET A 39 4.70 -4.36 -9.44
N ILE A 40 5.95 -4.26 -9.00
CA ILE A 40 6.39 -4.81 -7.71
C ILE A 40 5.69 -4.08 -6.54
N HIS A 41 5.59 -2.75 -6.61
CA HIS A 41 4.87 -1.97 -5.60
C HIS A 41 3.39 -2.33 -5.54
N LEU A 42 2.74 -2.59 -6.68
CA LEU A 42 1.37 -3.07 -6.72
C LEU A 42 1.21 -4.41 -5.99
N ALA A 43 2.13 -5.34 -6.22
CA ALA A 43 2.15 -6.64 -5.54
C ALA A 43 2.39 -6.47 -4.03
N MET A 44 3.36 -5.64 -3.61
CA MET A 44 3.62 -5.39 -2.19
C MET A 44 2.40 -4.76 -1.49
N VAL A 45 1.75 -3.77 -2.12
CA VAL A 45 0.53 -3.16 -1.57
C VAL A 45 -0.58 -4.20 -1.40
N SER A 46 -0.74 -5.11 -2.36
CA SER A 46 -1.77 -6.17 -2.29
C SER A 46 -1.60 -7.12 -1.10
N MET A 47 -0.36 -7.32 -0.64
CA MET A 47 -0.07 -8.13 0.55
C MET A 47 -0.11 -7.32 1.85
N PHE A 48 0.32 -6.06 1.82
CA PHE A 48 0.43 -5.23 3.01
C PHE A 48 -0.92 -4.65 3.47
N VAL A 49 -1.82 -4.31 2.53
CA VAL A 49 -3.17 -3.80 2.86
C VAL A 49 -3.96 -4.78 3.75
N PRO A 50 -4.06 -6.09 3.41
CA PRO A 50 -4.69 -7.08 4.30
C PRO A 50 -4.09 -7.12 5.69
N PHE A 51 -2.76 -7.00 5.81
CA PHE A 51 -2.08 -6.98 7.11
C PHE A 51 -2.45 -5.73 7.93
N CYS A 52 -2.46 -4.55 7.32
CA CYS A 52 -2.91 -3.32 7.98
C CYS A 52 -4.37 -3.41 8.42
N LEU A 53 -5.26 -3.97 7.58
CA LEU A 53 -6.66 -4.18 7.92
C LEU A 53 -6.83 -5.16 9.08
N TYR A 54 -6.03 -6.24 9.12
CA TYR A 54 -6.01 -7.18 10.23
C TYR A 54 -5.61 -6.50 11.54
N ILE A 55 -4.54 -5.69 11.53
CA ILE A 55 -4.10 -4.94 12.72
C ILE A 55 -5.20 -3.98 13.20
N ILE A 56 -5.87 -3.28 12.29
CA ILE A 56 -6.97 -2.39 12.68
C ILE A 56 -8.10 -3.20 13.32
N ALA A 57 -8.53 -4.29 12.71
CA ALA A 57 -9.63 -5.12 13.23
C ALA A 57 -9.29 -5.81 14.56
N ALA A 58 -8.05 -6.27 14.73
CA ALA A 58 -7.62 -6.96 15.95
C ALA A 58 -7.41 -6.02 17.15
N TYR A 59 -7.20 -4.73 16.90
CA TYR A 59 -6.90 -3.72 17.92
C TYR A 59 -7.89 -2.54 17.91
N ASP A 60 -9.05 -2.72 17.27
CA ASP A 60 -10.19 -1.81 17.30
C ASP A 60 -10.72 -1.74 18.74
N PRO A 61 -10.79 -0.56 19.37
CA PRO A 61 -11.17 -0.40 20.77
C PRO A 61 -12.64 -0.73 21.07
#